data_AF-A0A7S3N625-F1
#
_entry.id   AF-A0A7S3N625-F1
#
_cell.length_a   1.000
_cell.length_b   1.000
_cell.length_c   1.000
_cell.angle_alpha   90.00
_cell.angle_beta   90.00
_cell.angle_gamma   90.00
#
_symmetry.space_group_name_H-M   'P 1'
#
loop_
_entity.id
_entity.type
_entity.pdbx_description
1 polymer ?
#
loop_
_entity_poly.entity_id
_entity_poly.type
_entity_poly.pdbx_seq_one_letter_code
_entity_poly.pdbx_strand_id
1 'polypeptide(L)'
;TSVVQKYIHNPLLINKRKFDIRIYTLVTCYNQGYVKGYYYTEGYLRTSCKEFTLENLENTMIHLTNDAVQKHDEDYGKFELANKLSYNDFQKYLDIVHKEKSIDFYRDLIPQIRRSIT
;
A
#
# COMPACT_ATOMS: atom_id res chain seq x y z
N THR A 1 24.00 11.73 -3.90
CA THR A 1 23.10 12.49 -3.03
C THR A 1 22.08 11.54 -2.45
N SER A 2 21.90 11.53 -1.12
CA SER A 2 20.94 10.65 -0.43
C SER A 2 19.87 11.48 0.25
N VAL A 3 18.66 10.93 0.37
CA VAL A 3 17.55 11.53 1.13
C VAL A 3 17.44 10.78 2.47
N VAL A 4 17.30 11.53 3.56
CA VAL A 4 16.99 10.97 4.89
C VAL A 4 15.52 11.27 5.18
N GLN A 5 14.73 10.22 5.44
CA GLN A 5 13.30 10.32 5.71
C GLN A 5 12.98 9.63 7.04
N LYS A 6 12.10 10.24 7.84
CA LYS A 6 11.59 9.62 9.07
C LYS A 6 10.87 8.31 8.74
N TYR A 7 11.32 7.21 9.34
CA TYR A 7 10.68 5.92 9.19
C TYR A 7 9.34 5.85 9.93
N ILE A 8 8.30 5.34 9.25
CA ILE A 8 6.99 5.09 9.86
C ILE A 8 7.09 3.80 10.68
N HIS A 9 7.35 3.95 11.98
CA HIS A 9 7.60 2.85 12.92
C HIS A 9 6.31 2.20 13.46
N ASN A 10 5.16 2.86 13.35
CA ASN A 10 3.85 2.32 13.74
C ASN A 10 2.89 2.30 12.52
N PRO A 11 3.16 1.48 11.50
CA PRO A 11 2.28 1.35 10.34
C PRO A 11 1.01 0.55 10.69
N LEU A 12 -0.07 0.76 9.94
CA LEU A 12 -1.16 -0.21 9.90
C LEU A 12 -0.62 -1.53 9.32
N LEU A 13 -1.04 -2.66 9.88
CA LEU A 13 -0.58 -3.99 9.49
C LEU A 13 -1.77 -4.82 9.01
N ILE A 14 -1.55 -5.68 8.02
CA ILE A 14 -2.51 -6.71 7.59
C ILE A 14 -1.95 -8.05 8.05
N ASN A 15 -2.66 -8.71 8.97
CA ASN A 15 -2.19 -9.95 9.60
C ASN A 15 -0.76 -9.82 10.12
N LYS A 16 -0.47 -8.73 10.84
CA LYS A 16 0.85 -8.34 11.36
C LYS A 16 1.93 -8.04 10.31
N ARG A 17 1.62 -8.06 9.02
CA ARG A 17 2.57 -7.76 7.92
C ARG A 17 2.42 -6.33 7.44
N LYS A 18 3.53 -5.72 7.02
CA LYS A 18 3.56 -4.36 6.50
C LYS A 18 2.99 -4.34 5.08
N PHE A 19 2.39 -3.23 4.68
CA PHE A 19 1.95 -3.04 3.29
C PHE A 19 2.10 -1.59 2.83
N ASP A 20 2.03 -1.38 1.52
CA ASP A 20 1.79 -0.09 0.89
C ASP A 20 0.63 -0.16 -0.12
N ILE A 21 0.04 0.97 -0.47
CA ILE A 21 -1.06 1.06 -1.43
C ILE A 21 -0.51 1.57 -2.77
N ARG A 22 -0.69 0.78 -3.83
CA ARG A 22 -0.39 1.19 -5.21
C ARG A 22 -1.63 1.76 -5.86
N ILE A 23 -1.54 3.04 -6.21
CA ILE A 23 -2.51 3.77 -7.03
C ILE A 23 -1.93 4.07 -8.41
N TYR A 24 -2.81 4.22 -9.39
CA TYR A 24 -2.43 4.60 -10.75
C TYR A 24 -3.04 5.96 -11.10
N THR A 25 -2.19 6.87 -11.58
CA THR A 25 -2.59 8.19 -12.04
C THR A 25 -2.00 8.47 -13.41
N LEU A 26 -2.76 9.09 -14.29
CA LEU A 26 -2.29 9.55 -15.59
C LEU A 26 -2.35 11.08 -15.60
N VAL A 27 -1.25 11.74 -15.92
CA VAL A 27 -1.23 13.18 -16.12
C VAL A 27 -0.98 13.41 -17.61
N THR A 28 -1.90 14.10 -18.27
CA THR A 28 -1.77 14.50 -19.67
C THR A 28 -1.60 16.00 -19.77
N CYS A 29 -0.77 16.46 -20.70
CA CYS A 29 -0.66 17.87 -21.05
C CYS A 29 -1.00 18.04 -22.54
N TYR A 30 -1.93 18.93 -22.87
CA TYR A 30 -2.28 19.24 -24.27
C TYR A 30 -2.35 20.75 -24.50
N ASN A 31 -2.01 21.17 -25.72
CA ASN A 31 -2.06 22.53 -26.27
C ASN A 31 -1.83 23.69 -25.28
N GLN A 32 -0.64 24.29 -25.29
CA GLN A 32 -0.32 25.53 -24.53
C GLN A 32 -0.44 25.43 -22.99
N GLY A 33 -0.28 24.23 -22.42
CA GLY A 33 -0.06 24.07 -20.97
C GLY A 33 -1.26 23.61 -20.14
N TYR A 34 -2.35 23.14 -20.74
CA TYR A 34 -3.43 22.51 -19.98
C TYR A 34 -2.98 21.16 -19.43
N VAL A 35 -2.78 21.09 -18.11
CA VAL A 35 -2.47 19.86 -17.38
C VAL A 35 -3.76 19.25 -16.86
N LYS A 36 -4.00 17.99 -17.19
CA LYS A 36 -5.15 17.22 -16.71
C LYS A 36 -4.68 15.95 -16.01
N GLY A 37 -5.06 15.79 -14.74
CA GLY A 37 -4.83 14.59 -13.95
C GLY A 37 -6.04 13.65 -14.01
N TYR A 38 -5.76 12.36 -14.18
CA TYR A 38 -6.71 11.26 -14.13
C TYR A 38 -6.30 10.31 -13.00
N TYR A 39 -7.28 9.85 -12.25
CA TYR A 39 -7.11 8.85 -11.20
C TYR A 39 -7.79 7.56 -11.66
N TYR A 40 -7.03 6.46 -11.69
CA TYR A 40 -7.60 5.15 -11.99
C TYR A 40 -8.26 4.59 -10.72
N THR A 41 -9.49 4.12 -10.83
CA THR A 41 -10.30 3.71 -9.68
C THR A 41 -9.77 2.46 -9.00
N GLU A 42 -9.11 1.60 -9.75
CA GLU A 42 -8.54 0.35 -9.26
C GLU A 42 -7.06 0.49 -8.90
N GLY A 43 -6.65 -0.30 -7.91
CA GLY A 43 -5.27 -0.47 -7.49
C GLY A 43 -5.16 -1.70 -6.61
N TYR A 44 -4.06 -1.81 -5.88
CA TYR A 44 -3.84 -2.95 -4.98
C TYR A 44 -2.88 -2.57 -3.88
N LEU A 45 -2.93 -3.35 -2.80
CA LEU A 45 -1.97 -3.28 -1.72
C LEU A 45 -0.85 -4.28 -2.01
N ARG A 46 0.39 -3.87 -1.72
CA ARG A 46 1.57 -4.73 -1.76
C ARG A 46 1.99 -5.05 -0.35
N THR A 47 2.02 -6.33 0.00
CA THR A 47 2.27 -6.81 1.36
C THR A 47 3.69 -7.36 1.49
N SER A 48 4.26 -7.29 2.69
CA SER A 48 5.51 -7.99 3.04
C SER A 48 5.25 -9.47 3.28
N CYS A 49 6.24 -10.32 3.08
CA CYS A 49 6.16 -11.76 3.37
C CYS A 49 6.22 -12.04 4.87
N LYS A 50 7.02 -11.26 5.62
CA LYS A 50 7.28 -11.50 7.04
C LYS A 50 6.50 -10.55 7.94
N GLU A 51 6.25 -10.99 9.18
CA GLU A 51 5.62 -10.17 10.22
C GLU A 51 6.49 -8.96 10.57
N PHE A 52 5.84 -7.84 10.85
CA PHE A 52 6.50 -6.58 11.18
C PHE A 52 7.06 -6.61 12.61
N THR A 53 8.35 -6.33 12.75
CA THR A 53 9.03 -6.09 14.03
C THR A 53 10.09 -5.01 13.84
N LEU A 54 10.33 -4.19 14.86
CA LEU A 54 11.40 -3.18 14.85
C LEU A 54 12.74 -3.72 15.38
N GLU A 55 12.78 -4.98 15.81
CA GLU A 55 13.97 -5.62 16.37
C GLU A 55 15.06 -5.88 15.32
N ASN A 56 14.69 -5.99 14.03
CA ASN A 56 15.62 -6.24 12.93
C ASN A 56 15.33 -5.33 11.73
N LEU A 57 15.84 -4.10 11.80
CA LEU A 57 15.69 -3.08 10.74
C LEU A 57 16.44 -3.41 9.45
N GLU A 58 17.43 -4.31 9.50
CA GLU A 58 18.25 -4.70 8.35
C GLU A 58 17.50 -5.70 7.45
N ASN A 59 16.52 -6.43 7.99
CA ASN A 59 15.76 -7.40 7.22
C ASN A 59 14.75 -6.71 6.28
N THR A 60 15.14 -6.63 5.01
CA THR A 60 14.31 -6.02 3.96
C THR A 60 13.00 -6.76 3.72
N MET A 61 12.89 -8.06 4.05
CA MET A 61 11.66 -8.83 3.86
C MET A 61 10.54 -8.43 4.84
N ILE A 62 10.91 -7.79 5.94
CA ILE A 62 9.99 -7.23 6.95
C ILE A 62 9.58 -5.80 6.57
N HIS A 63 10.55 -5.01 6.10
CA HIS A 63 10.40 -3.55 6.03
C HIS A 63 10.16 -2.98 4.64
N LEU A 64 10.51 -3.70 3.58
CA LEU A 64 10.25 -3.30 2.20
C LEU A 64 9.09 -4.12 1.63
N THR A 65 8.16 -3.48 0.97
CA THR A 65 6.97 -4.11 0.33
C THR A 65 7.12 -4.19 -1.18
N ASN A 66 8.32 -3.88 -1.70
CA ASN A 66 8.63 -3.91 -3.12
C ASN A 66 8.55 -5.34 -3.67
N ASP A 67 7.70 -5.56 -4.66
CA ASP A 67 7.57 -6.83 -5.39
C ASP A 67 8.93 -7.39 -5.86
N ALA A 68 9.82 -6.53 -6.36
CA ALA A 68 11.17 -6.92 -6.78
C ALA A 68 12.06 -7.47 -5.66
N VAL A 69 11.78 -7.13 -4.40
CA VAL A 69 12.46 -7.67 -3.21
C VAL A 69 11.71 -8.90 -2.71
N GLN A 70 10.39 -8.77 -2.54
CA GLN A 70 9.52 -9.78 -1.94
C GLN A 70 9.48 -11.09 -2.74
N LYS A 71 9.56 -11.03 -4.08
CA LYS A 71 9.54 -12.21 -4.95
C LYS A 71 10.68 -13.22 -4.72
N HIS A 72 11.72 -12.82 -3.98
CA HIS A 72 12.86 -13.67 -3.65
C HIS A 72 12.72 -14.39 -2.30
N ASP A 73 11.70 -14.05 -1.52
CA ASP A 73 11.39 -14.76 -0.27
C ASP A 73 10.59 -16.04 -0.57
N GLU A 74 10.84 -17.08 0.21
CA GLU A 74 10.15 -18.37 0.10
C GLU A 74 8.64 -18.28 0.40
N ASP A 75 8.21 -17.31 1.22
CA ASP A 75 6.81 -17.10 1.58
C ASP A 75 6.08 -16.19 0.57
N TYR A 76 6.71 -15.82 -0.55
CA TYR A 76 6.07 -14.99 -1.58
C TYR A 76 4.83 -15.66 -2.17
N GLY A 77 3.70 -14.97 -2.09
CA GLY A 77 2.42 -15.49 -2.56
C GLY A 77 1.70 -16.42 -1.57
N LYS A 78 2.26 -16.64 -0.36
CA LYS A 78 1.70 -17.56 0.64
C LYS A 78 0.32 -17.16 1.18
N PHE A 79 0.11 -15.86 1.38
CA PHE A 79 -1.12 -15.33 2.00
C PHE A 79 -2.11 -14.81 0.97
N GLU A 80 -1.62 -14.12 -0.05
CA GLU A 80 -2.38 -13.63 -1.20
C GLU A 80 -1.53 -13.76 -2.46
N LEU A 81 -2.18 -13.95 -3.61
CA LEU A 81 -1.49 -14.17 -4.87
C LEU A 81 -0.47 -13.05 -5.14
N ALA A 82 0.81 -13.42 -5.27
CA ALA A 82 1.90 -12.50 -5.55
C ALA A 82 2.00 -11.32 -4.55
N ASN A 83 1.62 -11.52 -3.29
CA ASN A 83 1.60 -10.48 -2.24
C ASN A 83 0.78 -9.23 -2.65
N LYS A 84 -0.28 -9.44 -3.44
CA LYS A 84 -1.14 -8.37 -3.94
C LYS A 84 -2.56 -8.59 -3.45
N LEU A 85 -3.04 -7.64 -2.65
CA LEU A 85 -4.39 -7.64 -2.11
C LEU A 85 -5.23 -6.58 -2.83
N SER A 86 -6.43 -6.94 -3.29
CA SER A 86 -7.34 -5.98 -3.91
C SER A 86 -7.92 -5.01 -2.87
N TYR A 87 -8.46 -3.88 -3.32
CA TYR A 87 -9.18 -2.96 -2.44
C TYR A 87 -10.41 -3.62 -1.78
N ASN A 88 -11.11 -4.48 -2.51
CA ASN A 88 -12.25 -5.22 -1.98
C ASN A 88 -11.84 -6.19 -0.88
N ASP A 89 -10.74 -6.91 -1.05
CA ASP A 89 -10.24 -7.81 -0.01
C ASP A 89 -9.69 -7.05 1.18
N PHE A 90 -9.11 -5.86 0.96
CA PHE A 90 -8.75 -4.97 2.04
C PHE A 90 -9.97 -4.44 2.79
N GLN A 91 -11.07 -4.09 2.11
CA GLN A 91 -12.31 -3.70 2.77
C GLN A 91 -12.86 -4.83 3.65
N LYS A 92 -12.90 -6.06 3.13
CA LYS A 92 -13.30 -7.23 3.93
C LYS A 92 -12.43 -7.40 5.18
N TYR A 93 -11.12 -7.17 5.05
CA TYR A 93 -10.21 -7.18 6.19
C TYR A 93 -10.58 -6.11 7.24
N LEU A 94 -10.85 -4.87 6.81
CA LEU A 94 -11.29 -3.79 7.69
C LEU A 94 -12.61 -4.12 8.39
N ASP A 95 -13.58 -4.68 7.67
CA ASP A 95 -14.89 -5.05 8.20
C ASP A 95 -14.83 -6.15 9.28
N ILE A 96 -13.82 -7.01 9.21
CA ILE A 96 -13.61 -8.11 10.15
C ILE A 96 -12.76 -7.66 11.34
N VAL A 97 -11.59 -7.06 11.08
CA VAL A 97 -10.57 -6.80 12.10
C VAL A 97 -10.72 -5.43 12.75
N HIS A 98 -11.33 -4.48 12.05
CA HIS A 98 -11.53 -3.09 12.50
C HIS A 98 -13.01 -2.70 12.44
N LYS A 99 -13.90 -3.68 12.66
CA LYS A 99 -15.36 -3.52 12.60
C LYS A 99 -15.85 -2.37 13.47
N GLU A 100 -15.26 -2.20 14.65
CA GLU A 100 -15.59 -1.17 15.62
C GLU A 100 -15.33 0.25 15.10
N LYS A 101 -14.42 0.42 14.14
CA LYS A 101 -14.10 1.71 13.53
C LYS A 101 -15.02 2.06 12.38
N SER A 102 -15.76 1.08 11.83
CA SER A 102 -16.70 1.26 10.72
C SER A 102 -16.10 2.01 9.51
N ILE A 103 -14.82 1.74 9.21
CA ILE A 103 -14.06 2.41 8.15
C ILE A 103 -14.41 1.78 6.80
N ASP A 104 -14.75 2.63 5.83
CA ASP A 104 -14.92 2.25 4.43
C ASP A 104 -13.77 2.84 3.60
N PHE A 105 -13.08 1.99 2.83
CA PHE A 105 -11.90 2.33 2.06
C PHE A 105 -12.21 3.39 1.00
N TYR A 106 -13.32 3.26 0.29
CA TYR A 106 -13.70 4.16 -0.79
C TYR A 106 -14.23 5.49 -0.28
N ARG A 107 -15.00 5.47 0.81
CA ARG A 107 -15.59 6.66 1.44
C ARG A 107 -14.56 7.44 2.26
N ASP A 108 -13.73 6.75 3.04
CA ASP A 108 -12.90 7.40 4.06
C ASP A 108 -11.44 7.55 3.64
N LEU A 109 -10.86 6.58 2.91
CA LEU A 109 -9.42 6.56 2.59
C LEU A 109 -9.10 7.12 1.20
N ILE A 110 -9.87 6.73 0.17
CA ILE A 110 -9.66 7.22 -1.21
C ILE A 110 -9.67 8.76 -1.31
N PRO A 111 -10.57 9.52 -0.65
CA PRO A 111 -10.54 10.97 -0.74
C PRO A 111 -9.25 11.60 -0.18
N GLN A 112 -8.67 11.00 0.87
CA GLN A 112 -7.40 11.46 1.45
C GLN A 112 -6.23 11.21 0.50
N ILE A 113 -6.22 10.03 -0.16
CA ILE A 113 -5.23 9.69 -1.17
C ILE A 113 -5.31 10.67 -2.35
N ARG A 114 -6.53 10.95 -2.84
CA ARG A 114 -6.73 11.88 -3.97
C ARG A 114 -6.24 13.29 -3.64
N ARG A 115 -6.51 13.80 -2.43
CA ARG A 115 -6.02 15.11 -1.95
C ARG A 115 -4.49 15.18 -1.86
N SER A 116 -3.81 14.04 -1.76
CA SER A 116 -2.34 14.01 -1.73
C SER A 116 -1.71 14.08 -3.13
N ILE A 117 -2.52 13.89 -4.19
CA ILE A 117 -2.09 13.90 -5.60
C ILE A 117 -2.39 15.24 -6.28
N THR A 118 -3.53 15.86 -5.92
CA THR A 118 -4.03 17.13 -6.46
C THR A 118 -4.08 18.19 -5.38
#